data_AF-A0AAF0VUJ0-F1
#
_entry.id   AF-A0AAF0VUJ0-F1
#
_cell.length_a   1.000
_cell.length_b   1.000
_cell.length_c   1.000
_cell.angle_alpha   90.00
_cell.angle_beta   90.00
_cell.angle_gamma   90.00
#
_symmetry.space_group_name_H-M   'P 1'
#
loop_
_entity.id
_entity.type
_entity.pdbx_description
1 polymer ?
#
loop_
_entity_poly.entity_id
_entity_poly.type
_entity_poly.pdbx_seq_one_letter_code
_entity_poly.pdbx_strand_id
1 'polypeptide(L)'
;MTTHETQPATMDTTARLNRGAAPSSEPVEQAREPQNLAESTSAAGPAHAAGSSDQTLFGDGELSGFHARWTEVQAAFVDDPRDCVQKADGLVSDVVDRLTAGFAQARAGLEEQWSRGEQVSTEDLRLALQRYRDFFERLLAI
;
A
#
# COMPACT_ATOMS: atom_id res chain seq x y z
N MET A 1 -16.43 36.10 38.69
CA MET A 1 -16.60 34.90 39.55
C MET A 1 -15.64 33.85 39.03
N THR A 2 -14.61 33.58 39.81
CA THR A 2 -13.59 32.55 39.57
C THR A 2 -14.12 31.23 40.11
N THR A 3 -14.14 30.18 39.30
CA THR A 3 -14.37 28.82 39.78
C THR A 3 -13.06 28.05 39.63
N HIS A 4 -12.39 27.84 40.77
CA HIS A 4 -11.28 26.91 40.93
C HIS A 4 -11.85 25.48 40.95
N GLU A 5 -11.46 24.64 39.99
CA GLU A 5 -11.61 23.19 40.11
C GLU A 5 -10.23 22.60 40.45
N THR A 6 -10.09 22.17 41.70
CA THR A 6 -8.90 21.52 42.26
C THR A 6 -9.09 20.02 42.14
N GLN A 7 -8.20 19.36 41.38
CA GLN A 7 -8.09 17.90 41.31
C GLN A 7 -6.79 17.47 42.01
N PRO A 8 -6.83 16.65 43.08
CA PRO A 8 -5.62 16.09 43.66
C PRO A 8 -5.25 14.74 43.04
N ALA A 9 -3.95 14.45 43.18
CA ALA A 9 -3.17 13.46 42.48
C ALA A 9 -3.17 12.06 43.13
N THR A 10 -2.90 11.07 42.26
CA THR A 10 -2.06 9.85 42.39
C THR A 10 -1.90 9.07 43.70
N MET A 11 -1.86 7.75 43.50
CA MET A 11 -1.14 6.68 44.21
C MET A 11 -1.97 5.75 45.09
N ASP A 12 -2.05 4.49 44.65
CA ASP A 12 -1.93 3.26 45.45
C ASP A 12 -1.95 2.07 44.47
N THR A 13 -1.26 0.94 44.56
CA THR A 13 -0.12 0.45 45.32
C THR A 13 0.17 -0.91 44.68
N THR A 14 1.44 -1.18 44.38
CA THR A 14 1.93 -2.47 43.90
C THR A 14 1.90 -3.53 45.01
N ALA A 15 1.22 -4.66 44.81
CA ALA A 15 1.47 -5.88 45.59
C ALA A 15 0.89 -7.13 44.92
N ARG A 16 1.74 -8.06 44.49
CA ARG A 16 1.90 -9.39 45.13
C ARG A 16 2.78 -10.32 44.28
N LEU A 17 3.99 -10.54 44.80
CA LEU A 17 4.77 -11.75 44.58
C LEU A 17 4.12 -12.90 45.39
N ASN A 18 4.01 -14.09 44.80
CA ASN A 18 4.11 -15.30 45.61
C ASN A 18 4.71 -16.46 44.79
N ARG A 19 5.89 -16.89 45.22
CA ARG A 19 6.69 -18.00 44.73
C ARG A 19 6.70 -19.06 45.83
N GLY A 20 6.48 -20.33 45.48
CA GLY A 20 6.76 -21.43 46.40
C GLY A 20 6.48 -22.82 45.83
N ALA A 21 7.48 -23.70 46.01
CA ALA A 21 7.46 -25.17 46.06
C ALA A 21 7.65 -25.99 44.76
N ALA A 22 8.92 -26.35 44.50
CA ALA A 22 9.35 -27.69 44.05
C ALA A 22 9.47 -28.63 45.29
N PRO A 23 9.87 -29.94 45.28
CA PRO A 23 10.54 -30.73 44.22
C PRO A 23 10.13 -32.24 44.14
N SER A 24 10.67 -33.00 43.18
CA SER A 24 11.23 -34.37 43.39
C SER A 24 11.94 -34.92 42.15
N SER A 25 13.09 -35.53 42.41
CA SER A 25 14.12 -36.17 41.55
C SER A 25 13.62 -37.48 40.87
N GLU A 26 14.26 -38.19 39.92
CA GLU A 26 15.65 -38.51 39.51
C GLU A 26 15.65 -39.02 38.02
N PRO A 27 16.62 -39.81 37.49
CA PRO A 27 17.95 -39.46 36.99
C PRO A 27 18.19 -39.84 35.49
N VAL A 28 19.38 -39.49 35.02
CA VAL A 28 20.01 -39.63 33.69
C VAL A 28 19.97 -41.02 33.02
N GLU A 29 19.75 -41.06 31.70
CA GLU A 29 20.38 -42.05 30.80
C GLU A 29 20.66 -41.46 29.41
N GLN A 30 21.85 -41.78 28.90
CA GLN A 30 22.59 -41.10 27.85
C GLN A 30 22.48 -41.81 26.50
N ALA A 31 22.53 -41.00 25.44
CA ALA A 31 22.85 -41.34 24.04
C ALA A 31 21.82 -42.13 23.22
N ARG A 32 21.25 -41.41 22.23
CA ARG A 32 21.03 -41.86 20.84
C ARG A 32 20.68 -40.66 19.96
N GLU A 33 21.68 -40.04 19.34
CA GLU A 33 21.48 -39.41 18.04
C GLU A 33 21.34 -40.53 17.00
N PRO A 34 20.34 -40.45 16.11
CA PRO A 34 20.69 -39.96 14.78
C PRO A 34 19.61 -39.09 14.10
N GLN A 35 20.10 -38.17 13.27
CA GLN A 35 19.56 -37.82 11.94
C GLN A 35 18.21 -37.09 11.82
N ASN A 36 18.34 -35.77 11.61
CA ASN A 36 17.80 -35.04 10.45
C ASN A 36 16.39 -35.43 9.97
N LEU A 37 15.37 -34.81 10.57
CA LEU A 37 14.15 -34.45 9.85
C LEU A 37 14.02 -32.93 9.87
N ALA A 38 14.40 -32.34 8.74
CA ALA A 38 14.06 -30.98 8.38
C ALA A 38 12.56 -30.90 8.07
N GLU A 39 11.75 -30.45 9.02
CA GLU A 39 10.39 -29.95 8.78
C GLU A 39 10.28 -28.59 9.50
N SER A 40 10.79 -27.53 8.87
CA SER A 40 9.99 -26.64 8.01
C SER A 40 8.63 -26.28 8.62
N THR A 41 8.65 -25.57 9.74
CA THR A 41 7.55 -24.67 10.12
C THR A 41 8.01 -23.24 9.90
N SER A 42 8.33 -22.94 8.63
CA SER A 42 8.47 -21.57 8.16
C SER A 42 7.10 -20.92 8.28
N ALA A 43 7.07 -19.81 9.01
CA ALA A 43 5.92 -18.96 9.22
C ALA A 43 5.24 -18.62 7.90
N ALA A 44 4.21 -19.39 7.54
CA ALA A 44 3.23 -18.98 6.54
C ALA A 44 2.23 -18.05 7.24
N GLY A 45 2.69 -16.85 7.58
CA GLY A 45 1.76 -15.73 7.59
C GLY A 45 1.17 -15.65 6.18
N PRO A 46 -0.14 -15.50 6.00
CA PRO A 46 -0.66 -15.19 4.69
C PRO A 46 0.00 -13.87 4.30
N ALA A 47 0.97 -13.94 3.38
CA ALA A 47 1.30 -12.86 2.48
C ALA A 47 -0.01 -12.57 1.76
N HIS A 48 -0.83 -11.75 2.41
CA HIS A 48 -2.16 -11.38 2.00
C HIS A 48 -1.94 -10.51 0.79
N ALA A 49 -1.84 -11.17 -0.35
CA ALA A 49 -1.77 -10.62 -1.67
C ALA A 49 -0.69 -9.52 -1.84
N ALA A 50 0.21 -9.76 -2.78
CA ALA A 50 0.59 -8.69 -3.71
C ALA A 50 -0.67 -8.21 -4.48
N GLY A 51 -1.71 -7.78 -3.75
CA GLY A 51 -3.01 -7.31 -4.20
C GLY A 51 -2.93 -5.81 -4.34
N SER A 52 -2.07 -5.40 -5.25
CA SER A 52 -1.99 -4.11 -5.92
C SER A 52 -0.64 -4.15 -6.61
N SER A 53 -0.49 -5.08 -7.56
CA SER A 53 0.34 -4.74 -8.71
C SER A 53 -0.34 -3.52 -9.32
N ASP A 54 0.14 -2.38 -8.86
CA ASP A 54 0.20 -1.10 -9.53
C ASP A 54 -0.06 -1.30 -11.03
N GLN A 55 -1.33 -1.25 -11.44
CA GLN A 55 -1.66 -1.20 -12.85
C GLN A 55 -1.35 0.22 -13.29
N THR A 56 -0.07 0.59 -13.26
CA THR A 56 0.49 1.91 -13.53
C THR A 56 -0.33 2.59 -14.63
N LEU A 57 -0.77 3.83 -14.38
CA LEU A 57 -1.63 4.56 -15.34
C LEU A 57 -0.95 4.75 -16.69
N PHE A 58 0.37 4.62 -16.68
CA PHE A 58 1.24 4.56 -17.84
C PHE A 58 1.77 3.13 -18.02
N GLY A 59 1.92 2.69 -19.26
CA GLY A 59 2.80 1.57 -19.56
C GLY A 59 4.27 1.97 -19.32
N ASP A 60 5.11 1.04 -18.88
CA ASP A 60 6.53 1.30 -18.53
C ASP A 60 7.31 2.02 -19.64
N GLY A 61 7.03 1.71 -20.91
CA GLY A 61 7.68 2.35 -22.06
C GLY A 61 7.29 3.81 -22.26
N GLU A 62 6.11 4.21 -21.82
CA GLU A 62 5.61 5.58 -21.98
C GLU A 62 6.21 6.52 -20.94
N LEU A 63 6.28 6.07 -19.69
CA LEU A 63 7.02 6.73 -18.60
C LEU A 63 8.47 6.98 -18.99
N SER A 64 9.15 5.94 -19.51
CA SER A 64 10.53 6.08 -19.98
C SER A 64 10.67 7.13 -21.09
N GLY A 65 9.72 7.21 -22.02
CA GLY A 65 9.69 8.22 -23.07
C GLY A 65 9.49 9.66 -22.56
N PHE A 66 8.61 9.86 -21.57
CA PHE A 66 8.46 11.17 -20.92
C PHE A 66 9.74 11.59 -20.19
N HIS A 67 10.37 10.67 -19.46
CA HIS A 67 11.64 10.94 -18.78
C HIS A 67 12.78 11.28 -19.76
N ALA A 68 12.91 10.54 -20.86
CA ALA A 68 13.92 10.81 -21.88
C ALA A 68 13.76 12.23 -22.47
N ARG A 69 12.54 12.59 -22.88
CA ARG A 69 12.24 13.94 -23.41
C ARG A 69 12.51 15.03 -22.37
N TRP A 70 12.18 14.79 -21.11
CA TRP A 70 12.49 15.73 -20.03
C TRP A 70 14.00 15.96 -19.88
N THR A 71 14.79 14.89 -19.90
CA THR A 71 16.26 14.99 -19.84
C THR A 71 16.83 15.77 -21.03
N GLU A 72 16.30 15.58 -22.24
CA GLU A 72 16.71 16.35 -23.42
C GLU A 72 16.43 17.85 -23.25
N VAL A 73 15.26 18.22 -22.73
CA VAL A 73 14.90 19.62 -22.45
C VAL A 73 15.86 20.23 -21.42
N GLN A 74 16.22 19.49 -20.38
CA GLN A 74 17.17 19.96 -19.37
C GLN A 74 18.58 20.14 -19.95
N ALA A 75 19.03 19.24 -20.82
CA ALA A 75 20.33 19.33 -21.46
C ALA A 75 20.45 20.55 -22.40
N ALA A 76 19.36 20.91 -23.08
CA ALA A 76 19.33 22.05 -24.02
C ALA A 76 19.11 23.42 -23.35
N PHE A 77 18.75 23.45 -22.05
CA PHE A 77 18.37 24.68 -21.35
C PHE A 77 19.46 25.75 -21.32
N VAL A 78 20.73 25.34 -21.29
CA VAL A 78 21.87 26.26 -21.25
C VAL A 78 21.99 27.07 -22.54
N ASP A 79 21.60 26.48 -23.67
CA ASP A 79 21.72 27.10 -24.99
C ASP A 79 20.46 27.89 -25.38
N ASP A 80 19.27 27.32 -25.13
CA ASP A 80 17.99 27.98 -25.44
C ASP A 80 16.99 27.86 -24.28
N PRO A 81 17.11 28.74 -23.25
CA PRO A 81 16.27 28.64 -22.06
C PRO A 81 14.79 28.94 -22.34
N ARG A 82 14.48 29.75 -23.36
CA ARG A 82 13.08 30.13 -23.66
C ARG A 82 12.35 28.99 -24.36
N ASP A 83 12.97 28.42 -25.39
CA ASP A 83 12.42 27.27 -26.09
C ASP A 83 12.31 26.05 -25.17
N CYS A 84 13.30 25.83 -24.28
CA CYS A 84 13.25 24.74 -23.31
C CYS A 84 12.07 24.87 -22.33
N VAL A 85 11.77 26.07 -21.84
CA VAL A 85 10.59 26.27 -20.98
C VAL A 85 9.29 26.01 -21.74
N GLN A 86 9.19 26.44 -23.00
CA GLN A 86 8.03 26.16 -23.83
C GLN A 86 7.86 24.66 -24.11
N LYS A 87 8.95 23.94 -24.36
CA LYS A 87 8.94 22.48 -24.53
C LYS A 87 8.58 21.75 -23.24
N ALA A 88 9.09 22.21 -22.09
CA ALA A 88 8.73 21.67 -20.78
C ALA A 88 7.22 21.82 -20.51
N ASP A 89 6.66 23.00 -20.78
CA ASP A 89 5.22 23.26 -20.63
C ASP A 89 4.38 22.31 -21.50
N GLY A 90 4.73 22.17 -22.79
CA GLY A 90 4.08 21.22 -23.68
C GLY A 90 4.19 19.77 -23.19
N LEU A 91 5.36 19.36 -22.70
CA LEU A 91 5.57 18.01 -22.18
C LEU A 91 4.71 17.74 -20.93
N VAL A 92 4.53 18.74 -20.05
CA VAL A 92 3.63 18.63 -18.89
C VAL A 92 2.18 18.52 -19.35
N SER A 93 1.76 19.31 -20.34
CA SER A 93 0.42 19.19 -20.93
C SER A 93 0.15 17.78 -21.46
N ASP A 94 1.09 17.22 -22.23
CA ASP A 94 0.99 15.85 -22.76
C ASP A 94 0.80 14.82 -21.63
N VAL A 95 1.55 14.96 -20.52
CA VAL A 95 1.45 14.05 -19.36
C VAL A 95 0.08 14.17 -18.70
N VAL A 96 -0.44 15.38 -18.52
CA VAL A 96 -1.76 15.63 -17.91
C VAL A 96 -2.87 15.04 -18.79
N ASP A 97 -2.81 15.26 -20.10
CA ASP A 97 -3.78 14.71 -21.05
C ASP A 97 -3.76 13.18 -21.01
N ARG A 98 -2.58 12.60 -20.92
CA ARG A 98 -2.41 11.15 -20.88
C ARG A 98 -2.89 10.53 -19.57
N LEU A 99 -2.64 11.18 -18.42
CA LEU A 99 -3.22 10.78 -17.13
C LEU A 99 -4.75 10.82 -17.20
N THR A 100 -5.31 11.92 -17.71
CA THR A 100 -6.75 12.10 -17.84
C THR A 100 -7.38 11.01 -18.71
N ALA A 101 -6.75 10.70 -19.85
CA ALA A 101 -7.19 9.62 -20.73
C ALA A 101 -7.10 8.24 -20.05
N GLY A 102 -6.01 7.95 -19.33
CA GLY A 102 -5.83 6.70 -18.58
C GLY A 102 -6.90 6.52 -17.49
N PHE A 103 -7.20 7.58 -16.74
CA PHE A 103 -8.26 7.55 -15.73
C PHE A 103 -9.66 7.40 -16.34
N ALA A 104 -9.94 8.07 -17.46
CA ALA A 104 -11.19 7.93 -18.17
C ALA A 104 -11.41 6.49 -18.65
N GLN A 105 -10.36 5.86 -19.19
CA GLN A 105 -10.37 4.46 -19.62
C GLN A 105 -10.60 3.52 -18.43
N ALA A 106 -9.90 3.72 -17.32
CA ALA A 106 -10.07 2.93 -16.11
C ALA A 106 -11.52 3.03 -15.58
N ARG A 107 -12.07 4.25 -15.50
CA ARG A 107 -13.46 4.48 -15.10
C ARG A 107 -14.46 3.77 -16.04
N ALA A 108 -14.24 3.85 -17.35
CA ALA A 108 -15.11 3.18 -18.33
C ALA A 108 -15.08 1.65 -18.15
N GLY A 109 -13.91 1.06 -17.88
CA GLY A 109 -13.78 -0.37 -17.59
C GLY A 109 -14.46 -0.80 -16.28
N LEU A 110 -14.52 0.10 -15.28
CA LEU A 110 -15.37 -0.13 -14.11
C LEU A 110 -16.85 -0.08 -14.53
N GLU A 111 -17.30 0.95 -15.21
CA GLU A 111 -18.71 1.12 -15.63
C GLU A 111 -19.25 -0.04 -16.47
N GLU A 112 -18.48 -0.52 -17.45
CA GLU A 112 -18.84 -1.62 -18.35
C GLU A 112 -19.09 -2.95 -17.61
N GLN A 113 -18.37 -3.20 -16.51
CA GLN A 113 -18.49 -4.44 -15.74
C GLN A 113 -19.81 -4.55 -14.96
N TRP A 114 -20.43 -3.43 -14.58
CA TRP A 114 -21.67 -3.41 -13.79
C TRP A 114 -22.88 -2.92 -14.59
N SER A 115 -22.66 -2.20 -15.70
CA SER A 115 -23.71 -1.78 -16.64
C SER A 115 -24.30 -2.93 -17.45
N ARG A 116 -23.68 -4.12 -17.43
CA ARG A 116 -24.17 -5.31 -18.14
C ARG A 116 -25.38 -5.88 -17.39
N GLY A 117 -26.54 -5.32 -17.67
CA GLY A 117 -27.79 -5.64 -17.00
C GLY A 117 -28.25 -7.06 -17.22
N GLU A 118 -28.32 -7.83 -16.13
CA GLU A 118 -29.28 -8.90 -15.80
C GLU A 118 -28.97 -9.30 -14.34
N GLN A 119 -29.87 -9.00 -13.39
CA GLN A 119 -29.78 -9.29 -11.95
C GLN A 119 -28.37 -9.20 -11.29
N VAL A 120 -27.87 -7.99 -11.06
CA VAL A 120 -26.68 -7.77 -10.22
C VAL A 120 -27.02 -8.13 -8.77
N SER A 121 -26.28 -9.05 -8.15
CA SER A 121 -26.51 -9.44 -6.75
C SER A 121 -26.01 -8.35 -5.80
N THR A 122 -26.54 -8.32 -4.57
CA THR A 122 -26.04 -7.39 -3.52
C THR A 122 -24.54 -7.55 -3.25
N GLU A 123 -24.01 -8.77 -3.42
CA GLU A 123 -22.57 -9.05 -3.30
C GLU A 123 -21.75 -8.41 -4.43
N ASP A 124 -22.26 -8.46 -5.67
CA ASP A 124 -21.62 -7.80 -6.81
C ASP A 124 -21.57 -6.28 -6.63
N LEU A 125 -22.61 -5.68 -6.07
CA LEU A 125 -22.63 -4.26 -5.71
C LEU A 125 -21.58 -3.92 -4.63
N ARG A 126 -21.37 -4.82 -3.66
CA ARG A 126 -20.36 -4.63 -2.62
C ARG A 126 -18.96 -4.66 -3.21
N LEU A 127 -18.70 -5.61 -4.11
CA LEU A 127 -17.43 -5.71 -4.81
C LEU A 127 -17.19 -4.52 -5.76
N ALA A 128 -18.24 -4.04 -6.42
CA ALA A 128 -18.19 -2.83 -7.25
C ALA A 128 -17.75 -1.63 -6.41
N LEU A 129 -18.41 -1.39 -5.28
CA LEU A 129 -18.07 -0.28 -4.38
C LEU A 129 -16.64 -0.38 -3.85
N GLN A 130 -16.17 -1.59 -3.53
CA GLN A 130 -14.77 -1.81 -3.15
C GLN A 130 -13.80 -1.40 -4.26
N ARG A 131 -14.05 -1.82 -5.50
CA ARG A 131 -13.19 -1.45 -6.65
C ARG A 131 -13.22 0.05 -6.93
N TYR A 132 -14.37 0.71 -6.75
CA TYR A 132 -14.46 2.17 -6.81
C TYR A 132 -13.66 2.86 -5.70
N ARG A 133 -13.69 2.33 -4.47
CA ARG A 133 -12.85 2.85 -3.37
C ARG A 133 -11.37 2.71 -3.71
N ASP A 134 -10.94 1.54 -4.16
CA ASP A 134 -9.53 1.29 -4.47
C ASP A 134 -9.07 2.19 -5.63
N PHE A 135 -9.92 2.42 -6.64
CA PHE A 135 -9.68 3.39 -7.71
C PHE A 135 -9.64 4.85 -7.21
N PHE A 136 -10.51 5.20 -6.25
CA PHE A 136 -10.55 6.54 -5.66
C PHE A 136 -9.31 6.83 -4.81
N GLU A 137 -8.89 5.91 -3.95
CA GLU A 137 -7.65 6.06 -3.17
C GLU A 137 -6.44 6.23 -4.09
N ARG A 138 -6.43 5.50 -5.22
CA ARG A 138 -5.39 5.65 -6.24
C ARG A 138 -5.40 7.04 -6.91
N LEU A 139 -6.57 7.63 -7.14
CA LEU A 139 -6.69 9.01 -7.63
C LEU A 139 -6.16 10.05 -6.63
N LEU A 140 -6.17 9.74 -5.34
CA LEU A 140 -5.68 10.64 -4.29
C LEU A 140 -4.18 10.46 -3.97
N ALA A 141 -3.58 9.35 -4.39
CA ALA A 141 -2.19 9.02 -4.11
C ALA A 141 -1.17 9.60 -5.12
N ILE A 142 -1.63 10.45 -6.03
CA ILE A 142 -0.82 11.09 -7.08
C ILE A 142 -0.12 12.34 -6.54
#